data_AF-A0AAP0RVK0-F1
#
_entry.id   AF-A0AAP0RVK0-F1
#
_cell.length_a   1.000
_cell.length_b   1.000
_cell.length_c   1.000
_cell.angle_alpha   90.00
_cell.angle_beta   90.00
_cell.angle_gamma   90.00
#
_symmetry.space_group_name_H-M   'P 1'
#
loop_
_entity.id
_entity.type
_entity.pdbx_description
1 polymer ?
#
loop_
_entity_poly.entity_id
_entity_poly.type
_entity_poly.pdbx_seq_one_letter_code
_entity_poly.pdbx_strand_id
1 'polypeptide(L)'
;MVTQTFQEMLYYPESGCLEEVPSPEALKHRILLSTKPPKEYLESKNVKDKGNVSSKGSDSSEEEASGKEMPDLTAELEADDMSDSDQDDEDSDICDRKSRQLGAPEYKHLIAIHAGKPKGGLKEALKVVTDKVKRLSLSEQALQKAAMSHGTDVVRFTQKNILRVYPKGTRVTSSNYEPLKGWMHGAQMVAFNMQGYGKSLWLMHGMFRSNGGCGYVKKPEFLMKKGPNNEVFDPKRTLPVKTTLKVKVYMGDGWRLDFSPTHFDSYSPPDFYTKVYIVGVPADVSKKRTKIIEDDWVPVWDEEFTFPLTVPELALLRIEVREYDMSEKDDFGGQTCLPVSELRSGIRTVPLFDKKGDKLKSVKLLMRFQFV
;
A
#
# COMPACT_ATOMS: atom_id res chain seq x y z
N MET A 1 15.64 -26.69 -2.39
CA MET A 1 14.29 -26.40 -1.85
C MET A 1 13.45 -25.58 -2.83
N VAL A 2 13.59 -24.24 -2.91
CA VAL A 2 12.69 -23.37 -3.71
C VAL A 2 12.45 -23.85 -5.15
N THR A 3 13.50 -24.25 -5.87
CA THR A 3 13.43 -24.83 -7.22
C THR A 3 12.70 -26.18 -7.26
N GLN A 4 12.88 -27.04 -6.27
CA GLN A 4 12.21 -28.34 -6.16
C GLN A 4 10.73 -28.20 -5.77
N THR A 5 10.39 -27.19 -4.98
CA THR A 5 9.03 -26.91 -4.50
C THR A 5 8.17 -26.26 -5.56
N PHE A 6 8.67 -25.23 -6.26
CA PHE A 6 7.89 -24.48 -7.25
C PHE A 6 8.10 -24.96 -8.68
N GLN A 7 9.21 -25.64 -8.98
CA GLN A 7 9.48 -26.25 -10.29
C GLN A 7 9.22 -25.25 -11.43
N GLU A 8 8.41 -25.61 -12.42
CA GLU A 8 8.05 -24.75 -13.55
C GLU A 8 7.30 -23.47 -13.16
N MET A 9 6.68 -23.39 -11.97
CA MET A 9 6.06 -22.15 -11.51
C MET A 9 7.12 -21.08 -11.19
N LEU A 10 8.37 -21.44 -10.87
CA LEU A 10 9.40 -20.48 -10.52
C LEU A 10 9.87 -19.71 -11.77
N TYR A 11 9.68 -18.39 -11.78
CA TYR A 11 10.20 -17.51 -12.83
C TYR A 11 11.47 -16.79 -12.38
N TYR A 12 12.49 -16.82 -13.24
CA TYR A 12 13.74 -16.09 -13.09
C TYR A 12 14.30 -15.68 -14.47
N PRO A 13 14.98 -14.52 -14.58
CA PRO A 13 15.44 -13.99 -15.87
C PRO A 13 16.76 -14.64 -16.33
N GLU A 14 16.82 -15.02 -17.61
CA GLU A 14 18.02 -15.63 -18.23
C GLU A 14 19.25 -14.69 -18.20
N SER A 15 19.03 -13.38 -18.33
CA SER A 15 20.06 -12.33 -18.27
C SER A 15 20.44 -11.91 -16.84
N GLY A 16 19.81 -12.48 -15.80
CA GLY A 16 20.08 -12.17 -14.38
C GLY A 16 19.55 -10.82 -13.87
N CYS A 17 19.03 -9.95 -14.74
CA CYS A 17 18.35 -8.70 -14.42
C CYS A 17 17.22 -8.43 -15.42
N LEU A 18 16.11 -7.84 -14.95
CA LEU A 18 15.00 -7.41 -15.80
C LEU A 18 15.22 -5.96 -16.28
N GLU A 19 15.10 -5.74 -17.59
CA GLU A 19 15.05 -4.39 -18.19
C GLU A 19 13.68 -3.73 -17.95
N GLU A 20 12.60 -4.53 -18.05
CA GLU A 20 11.23 -4.16 -17.69
C GLU A 20 10.55 -5.33 -16.97
N VAL A 21 9.58 -5.02 -16.10
CA VAL A 21 8.78 -6.05 -15.41
C VAL A 21 7.80 -6.67 -16.41
N PRO A 22 7.81 -7.99 -16.63
CA PRO A 22 6.84 -8.63 -17.52
C PRO A 22 5.40 -8.41 -17.04
N SER A 23 4.44 -8.44 -17.96
CA SER A 23 3.03 -8.20 -17.63
C SER A 23 2.47 -9.29 -16.70
N PRO A 24 1.42 -9.01 -15.91
CA PRO A 24 0.76 -10.03 -15.08
C PRO A 24 0.24 -11.24 -15.89
N GLU A 25 -0.13 -11.05 -17.16
CA GLU A 25 -0.56 -12.14 -18.04
C GLU A 25 0.62 -12.98 -18.53
N ALA A 26 1.80 -12.38 -18.77
CA ALA A 26 3.03 -13.13 -19.09
C ALA A 26 3.58 -13.92 -17.88
N LEU A 27 3.26 -13.48 -16.66
CA LEU A 27 3.64 -14.12 -15.39
C LEU A 27 2.50 -14.95 -14.77
N LYS A 28 1.45 -15.24 -15.53
CA LYS A 28 0.30 -16.01 -15.06
C LYS A 28 0.74 -17.41 -14.59
N HIS A 29 0.29 -17.80 -13.40
CA HIS A 29 0.70 -19.01 -12.69
C HIS A 29 2.21 -19.11 -12.36
N ARG A 30 2.99 -18.02 -12.47
CA ARG A 30 4.40 -17.96 -12.07
C ARG A 30 4.58 -17.33 -10.68
N ILE A 31 5.69 -17.68 -10.04
CA ILE A 31 6.15 -17.18 -8.74
C ILE A 31 7.50 -16.52 -8.96
N LEU A 32 7.66 -15.28 -8.47
CA LEU A 32 8.87 -14.49 -8.63
C LEU A 32 9.55 -14.28 -7.27
N LEU A 33 10.87 -14.45 -7.22
CA LEU A 33 11.65 -14.08 -6.03
C LEU A 33 12.06 -12.60 -6.12
N SER A 34 11.82 -11.86 -5.03
CA SER A 34 12.28 -10.47 -4.89
C SER A 34 12.89 -10.23 -3.52
N THR A 35 14.23 -10.22 -3.49
CA THR A 35 15.05 -10.11 -2.28
C THR A 35 16.38 -9.40 -2.59
N LYS A 36 17.21 -9.20 -1.57
CA LYS A 36 18.61 -8.76 -1.71
C LYS A 36 19.47 -9.94 -2.21
N PRO A 37 20.51 -9.73 -3.02
CA PRO A 37 21.53 -10.75 -3.28
C PRO A 37 22.27 -11.18 -1.99
N PRO A 38 22.81 -12.41 -1.92
CA PRO A 38 23.61 -12.87 -0.77
C PRO A 38 24.88 -12.02 -0.52
N LYS A 39 25.25 -11.82 0.76
CA LYS A 39 26.46 -11.05 1.15
C LYS A 39 27.76 -11.69 0.65
N GLU A 40 27.87 -13.01 0.74
CA GLU A 40 29.03 -13.82 0.29
C GLU A 40 29.49 -13.49 -1.15
N TYR A 41 28.55 -13.09 -2.03
CA TYR A 41 28.87 -12.70 -3.39
C TYR A 41 29.53 -11.31 -3.47
N LEU A 42 29.16 -10.36 -2.60
CA LEU A 42 29.78 -9.03 -2.51
C LEU A 42 31.25 -9.16 -2.08
N GLU A 43 31.51 -9.97 -1.06
CA GLU A 43 32.86 -10.29 -0.57
C GLU A 43 33.71 -10.99 -1.65
N SER A 44 33.12 -11.90 -2.42
CA SER A 44 33.83 -12.62 -3.50
C SER A 44 34.33 -11.72 -4.65
N LYS A 45 33.79 -10.51 -4.81
CA LYS A 45 34.34 -9.47 -5.68
C LYS A 45 35.53 -8.77 -5.01
N ASN A 46 35.35 -8.30 -3.78
CA ASN A 46 36.38 -7.56 -3.02
C ASN A 46 37.70 -8.34 -2.84
N VAL A 47 37.64 -9.67 -2.79
CA VAL A 47 38.85 -10.53 -2.72
C VAL A 47 39.63 -10.59 -4.05
N LYS A 48 39.00 -10.36 -5.20
CA LYS A 48 39.69 -10.37 -6.50
C LYS A 48 40.39 -9.05 -6.83
N ASP A 49 39.87 -7.92 -6.36
CA ASP A 49 40.50 -6.60 -6.57
C ASP A 49 41.61 -6.28 -5.56
N LYS A 50 41.71 -7.02 -4.44
CA LYS A 50 42.85 -6.95 -3.50
C LYS A 50 44.05 -7.83 -3.89
N GLY A 51 44.11 -8.29 -5.14
CA GLY A 51 45.18 -9.11 -5.71
C GLY A 51 46.50 -8.38 -6.02
N ASN A 52 46.85 -7.29 -5.31
CA ASN A 52 48.18 -6.69 -5.33
C ASN A 52 48.34 -5.63 -4.22
N VAL A 53 48.95 -6.01 -3.09
CA VAL A 53 49.97 -5.28 -2.30
C VAL A 53 50.28 -6.11 -1.05
N SER A 54 51.56 -6.24 -0.71
CA SER A 54 52.06 -7.18 0.30
C SER A 54 52.30 -6.57 1.69
N SER A 55 51.90 -7.33 2.72
CA SER A 55 52.57 -7.50 4.03
C SER A 55 52.58 -6.39 5.09
N LYS A 56 52.58 -6.85 6.36
CA LYS A 56 52.65 -6.14 7.66
C LYS A 56 51.34 -5.46 8.11
N GLY A 57 50.76 -5.71 9.29
CA GLY A 57 51.03 -6.72 10.34
C GLY A 57 51.55 -6.15 11.66
N SER A 58 50.67 -6.07 12.68
CA SER A 58 50.97 -6.13 14.14
C SER A 58 49.68 -6.16 14.96
N ASP A 59 49.73 -6.75 16.16
CA ASP A 59 48.61 -7.05 17.06
C ASP A 59 48.12 -5.90 17.96
N SER A 60 46.94 -6.12 18.57
CA SER A 60 46.49 -5.71 19.92
C SER A 60 46.38 -4.19 20.25
N SER A 61 45.66 -3.75 21.29
CA SER A 61 44.98 -4.43 22.40
C SER A 61 43.69 -3.72 22.84
N GLU A 62 42.87 -4.40 23.64
CA GLU A 62 41.76 -3.84 24.42
C GLU A 62 42.28 -3.00 25.61
N GLU A 63 41.46 -2.08 26.16
CA GLU A 63 41.16 -1.94 27.60
C GLU A 63 39.94 -1.01 27.81
N GLU A 64 39.13 -1.30 28.83
CA GLU A 64 37.98 -0.50 29.28
C GLU A 64 38.38 0.53 30.35
N ALA A 65 37.61 1.62 30.51
CA ALA A 65 37.35 2.18 31.85
C ALA A 65 36.14 3.14 31.89
N SER A 66 35.31 2.95 32.90
CA SER A 66 34.06 3.69 33.17
C SER A 66 34.27 5.08 33.81
N GLY A 67 33.37 6.04 33.55
CA GLY A 67 33.35 7.36 34.18
C GLY A 67 31.94 8.00 34.12
N LYS A 68 31.41 8.41 35.27
CA LYS A 68 29.99 8.76 35.51
C LYS A 68 29.61 10.24 35.24
N GLU A 69 28.28 10.42 35.21
CA GLU A 69 27.47 11.58 35.68
C GLU A 69 27.00 12.68 34.69
N MET A 70 25.67 12.92 34.75
CA MET A 70 24.87 14.03 34.21
C MET A 70 24.60 15.04 35.37
N PRO A 71 24.15 16.31 35.15
CA PRO A 71 23.18 16.76 34.15
C PRO A 71 23.61 18.09 33.42
N ASP A 72 22.81 18.91 32.71
CA ASP A 72 21.34 18.94 32.52
C ASP A 72 20.88 19.63 31.20
N LEU A 73 19.57 19.53 30.91
CA LEU A 73 18.72 20.37 30.05
C LEU A 73 19.37 21.40 29.08
N THR A 74 19.38 21.11 27.78
CA THR A 74 18.48 21.74 26.75
C THR A 74 18.82 21.28 25.33
N ALA A 75 17.80 21.24 24.47
CA ALA A 75 17.84 20.87 23.05
C ALA A 75 18.32 19.45 22.71
N GLU A 76 17.37 18.55 22.39
CA GLU A 76 17.44 17.59 21.27
C GLU A 76 16.21 16.66 21.25
N LEU A 77 15.36 16.78 20.22
CA LEU A 77 14.47 15.72 19.71
C LEU A 77 14.30 15.88 18.19
N GLU A 78 15.41 16.09 17.47
CA GLU A 78 15.47 16.07 15.99
C GLU A 78 16.43 14.98 15.45
N ALA A 79 16.58 13.87 16.16
CA ALA A 79 17.20 12.65 15.62
C ALA A 79 16.66 11.41 16.33
N ASP A 80 15.83 10.62 15.63
CA ASP A 80 15.74 9.15 15.75
C ASP A 80 14.52 8.58 14.98
N ASP A 81 14.75 8.07 13.77
CA ASP A 81 14.07 6.87 13.21
C ASP A 81 14.71 6.45 11.86
N MET A 82 16.05 6.45 11.79
CA MET A 82 16.85 6.01 10.62
C MET A 82 18.00 5.07 11.02
N SER A 83 17.87 4.43 12.20
CA SER A 83 18.78 3.42 12.74
C SER A 83 18.24 2.01 12.51
N ASP A 84 18.29 1.58 11.25
CA ASP A 84 18.38 0.14 10.91
C ASP A 84 19.68 -0.06 10.10
N SER A 85 20.77 0.30 10.78
CA SER A 85 22.10 0.55 10.20
C SER A 85 22.95 -0.72 10.13
N ASP A 86 22.53 -1.66 9.29
CA ASP A 86 23.47 -2.59 8.66
C ASP A 86 24.39 -1.77 7.72
N GLN A 87 25.50 -1.24 8.26
CA GLN A 87 26.62 -0.72 7.47
C GLN A 87 27.28 -1.88 6.73
N ASP A 88 27.53 -1.72 5.43
CA ASP A 88 28.45 -2.53 4.61
C ASP A 88 28.57 -1.86 3.22
N ASP A 89 29.80 -1.49 2.86
CA ASP A 89 30.08 -0.50 1.83
C ASP A 89 30.18 -1.04 0.38
N GLU A 90 30.29 -0.07 -0.55
CA GLU A 90 30.76 -0.16 -1.95
C GLU A 90 29.91 -0.85 -3.06
N ASP A 91 30.14 -0.33 -4.27
CA ASP A 91 29.74 -0.73 -5.63
C ASP A 91 28.28 -0.94 -6.04
N SER A 92 27.78 0.12 -6.67
CA SER A 92 26.72 0.11 -7.67
C SER A 92 27.24 -0.11 -9.10
N ASP A 93 28.01 -1.18 -9.37
CA ASP A 93 28.27 -1.63 -10.76
C ASP A 93 28.54 -3.15 -10.84
N ILE A 94 27.51 -3.92 -11.21
CA ILE A 94 27.59 -5.38 -11.32
C ILE A 94 26.72 -5.89 -12.49
N CYS A 95 27.19 -5.63 -13.71
CA CYS A 95 26.74 -6.31 -14.93
C CYS A 95 27.91 -7.01 -15.64
N ASP A 96 28.89 -7.49 -14.86
CA ASP A 96 30.16 -7.97 -15.42
C ASP A 96 30.19 -9.50 -15.60
N ARG A 97 30.56 -9.92 -16.81
CA ARG A 97 30.38 -11.30 -17.30
C ARG A 97 31.66 -12.12 -17.10
N LYS A 98 31.84 -12.76 -15.94
CA LYS A 98 32.88 -13.80 -15.71
C LYS A 98 32.51 -14.85 -14.66
N SER A 99 33.20 -15.99 -14.71
CA SER A 99 32.65 -17.31 -14.38
C SER A 99 33.02 -17.92 -13.01
N ARG A 100 32.20 -18.89 -12.58
CA ARG A 100 32.49 -20.05 -11.70
C ARG A 100 32.79 -19.81 -10.21
N GLN A 101 31.78 -20.12 -9.39
CA GLN A 101 31.84 -20.87 -8.11
C GLN A 101 30.43 -21.45 -7.84
N LEU A 102 30.28 -22.47 -6.97
CA LEU A 102 29.21 -23.49 -7.09
C LEU A 102 28.11 -23.49 -6.00
N GLY A 103 27.87 -22.38 -5.30
CA GLY A 103 26.83 -22.29 -4.25
C GLY A 103 26.05 -20.98 -4.25
N ALA A 104 26.60 -19.92 -3.64
CA ALA A 104 26.01 -18.58 -3.57
C ALA A 104 25.44 -18.01 -4.90
N PRO A 105 26.06 -18.21 -6.09
CA PRO A 105 25.49 -17.67 -7.31
C PRO A 105 24.18 -18.35 -7.75
N GLU A 106 23.91 -19.63 -7.42
CA GLU A 106 22.67 -20.29 -7.86
C GLU A 106 21.43 -19.51 -7.39
N TYR A 107 21.38 -19.18 -6.08
CA TYR A 107 20.28 -18.40 -5.53
C TYR A 107 20.16 -17.00 -6.16
N LYS A 108 21.28 -16.34 -6.48
CA LYS A 108 21.27 -15.02 -7.14
C LYS A 108 20.59 -15.07 -8.51
N HIS A 109 20.82 -16.13 -9.30
CA HIS A 109 20.17 -16.27 -10.61
C HIS A 109 18.66 -16.51 -10.51
N LEU A 110 18.15 -16.99 -9.36
CA LEU A 110 16.71 -17.15 -9.11
C LEU A 110 16.01 -15.82 -8.73
N ILE A 111 16.74 -14.74 -8.44
CA ILE A 111 16.16 -13.45 -8.05
C ILE A 111 15.70 -12.70 -9.31
N ALA A 112 14.38 -12.63 -9.51
CA ALA A 112 13.81 -11.89 -10.64
C ALA A 112 13.83 -10.37 -10.44
N ILE A 113 13.55 -9.89 -9.22
CA ILE A 113 13.49 -8.45 -8.92
C ILE A 113 14.39 -8.14 -7.72
N HIS A 114 15.58 -7.62 -8.00
CA HIS A 114 16.58 -7.27 -6.98
C HIS A 114 16.08 -6.13 -6.07
N ALA A 115 16.14 -6.35 -4.76
CA ALA A 115 15.85 -5.34 -3.75
C ALA A 115 17.11 -4.51 -3.46
N GLY A 116 17.06 -3.22 -3.74
CA GLY A 116 18.15 -2.29 -3.42
C GLY A 116 18.05 -1.75 -2.00
N LYS A 117 19.17 -1.70 -1.28
CA LYS A 117 19.36 -0.67 -0.25
C LYS A 117 19.69 0.66 -0.95
N PRO A 118 19.18 1.82 -0.48
CA PRO A 118 19.81 3.10 -0.78
C PRO A 118 21.28 3.07 -0.35
N LYS A 119 22.20 3.37 -1.26
CA LYS A 119 23.51 3.94 -0.90
C LYS A 119 23.42 5.43 -1.22
N GLY A 120 23.75 6.27 -0.24
CA GLY A 120 23.48 7.71 -0.30
C GLY A 120 22.02 8.10 0.01
N GLY A 121 21.73 9.39 -0.13
CA GLY A 121 20.44 9.98 0.23
C GLY A 121 19.25 9.53 -0.63
N LEU A 122 18.04 9.84 -0.16
CA LEU A 122 16.78 9.44 -0.80
C LEU A 122 16.67 9.79 -2.29
N LYS A 123 17.30 10.88 -2.75
CA LYS A 123 17.34 11.27 -4.16
C LYS A 123 18.07 10.23 -5.05
N GLU A 124 19.18 9.66 -4.58
CA GLU A 124 19.87 8.58 -5.29
C GLU A 124 19.10 7.25 -5.20
N ALA A 125 18.41 7.00 -4.07
CA ALA A 125 17.51 5.84 -3.94
C ALA A 125 16.44 5.82 -5.04
N LEU A 126 15.80 6.97 -5.29
CA LEU A 126 14.73 7.18 -6.26
C LEU A 126 15.22 7.38 -7.70
N LYS A 127 16.54 7.49 -7.93
CA LYS A 127 17.13 7.61 -9.26
C LYS A 127 16.75 6.42 -10.13
N VAL A 128 16.16 6.71 -11.28
CA VAL A 128 15.80 5.72 -12.30
C VAL A 128 17.01 5.49 -13.19
N VAL A 129 17.48 4.25 -13.23
CA VAL A 129 18.49 3.77 -14.19
C VAL A 129 17.72 3.23 -15.41
N THR A 130 18.21 3.47 -16.62
CA THR A 130 17.62 2.85 -17.81
C THR A 130 17.91 1.35 -17.82
N ASP A 131 17.02 0.58 -18.43
CA ASP A 131 17.25 -0.85 -18.74
C ASP A 131 17.53 -1.74 -17.50
N LYS A 132 17.09 -1.29 -16.31
CA LYS A 132 17.23 -2.04 -15.06
C LYS A 132 16.13 -1.73 -14.05
N VAL A 133 15.29 -2.74 -13.78
CA VAL A 133 14.31 -2.71 -12.69
C VAL A 133 14.98 -2.98 -11.35
N LYS A 134 14.76 -2.08 -10.37
CA LYS A 134 15.03 -2.33 -8.94
C LYS A 134 13.73 -2.28 -8.13
N ARG A 135 13.70 -2.98 -6.99
CA ARG A 135 12.70 -2.77 -5.94
C ARG A 135 13.29 -1.93 -4.81
N LEU A 136 12.64 -0.82 -4.48
CA LEU A 136 12.89 -0.07 -3.24
C LEU A 136 11.87 -0.51 -2.18
N SER A 137 12.27 -0.55 -0.90
CA SER A 137 11.35 -0.77 0.24
C SER A 137 11.49 0.38 1.23
N LEU A 138 10.37 1.00 1.60
CA LEU A 138 10.30 2.11 2.56
C LEU A 138 9.28 1.78 3.67
N SER A 139 9.59 2.17 4.91
CA SER A 139 8.58 2.24 5.97
C SER A 139 7.54 3.32 5.64
N GLU A 140 6.37 3.29 6.28
CA GLU A 140 5.35 4.34 6.13
C GLU A 140 5.87 5.76 6.46
N GLN A 141 6.79 5.88 7.44
CA GLN A 141 7.44 7.14 7.81
C GLN A 141 8.43 7.60 6.74
N ALA A 142 9.25 6.69 6.21
CA ALA A 142 10.18 7.00 5.12
C ALA A 142 9.43 7.39 3.84
N LEU A 143 8.31 6.72 3.52
CA LEU A 143 7.41 7.15 2.46
C LEU A 143 6.82 8.54 2.74
N GLN A 144 6.40 8.83 3.97
CA GLN A 144 5.88 10.16 4.33
C GLN A 144 6.94 11.25 4.13
N LYS A 145 8.18 11.04 4.58
CA LYS A 145 9.30 11.96 4.32
C LYS A 145 9.52 12.14 2.81
N ALA A 146 9.53 11.04 2.04
CA ALA A 146 9.71 11.05 0.59
C ALA A 146 8.58 11.76 -0.17
N ALA A 147 7.32 11.57 0.21
CA ALA A 147 6.17 12.29 -0.35
C ALA A 147 6.25 13.81 -0.09
N MET A 148 6.80 14.21 1.07
CA MET A 148 6.95 15.62 1.43
C MET A 148 8.10 16.31 0.68
N SER A 149 9.28 15.70 0.55
CA SER A 149 10.44 16.34 -0.08
C SER A 149 10.67 15.98 -1.56
N HIS A 150 10.21 14.80 -2.01
CA HIS A 150 10.56 14.21 -3.32
C HIS A 150 9.36 13.57 -4.04
N GLY A 151 8.13 14.03 -3.80
CA GLY A 151 6.89 13.37 -4.27
C GLY A 151 6.87 13.03 -5.77
N THR A 152 7.28 13.96 -6.64
CA THR A 152 7.41 13.74 -8.09
C THR A 152 8.51 12.74 -8.46
N ASP A 153 9.60 12.66 -7.68
CA ASP A 153 10.65 11.67 -7.89
C ASP A 153 10.17 10.26 -7.51
N VAL A 154 9.32 10.14 -6.48
CA VAL A 154 8.65 8.87 -6.13
C VAL A 154 7.70 8.42 -7.25
N VAL A 155 6.89 9.32 -7.80
CA VAL A 155 6.03 9.02 -8.96
C VAL A 155 6.87 8.57 -10.16
N ARG A 156 7.93 9.31 -10.50
CA ARG A 156 8.84 8.97 -11.61
C ARG A 156 9.53 7.62 -11.38
N PHE A 157 9.92 7.31 -10.15
CA PHE A 157 10.50 6.02 -9.78
C PHE A 157 9.51 4.87 -10.06
N THR A 158 8.26 4.99 -9.61
CA THR A 158 7.26 3.92 -9.74
C THR A 158 6.71 3.71 -11.16
N GLN A 159 7.09 4.54 -12.14
CA GLN A 159 6.76 4.32 -13.56
C GLN A 159 7.54 3.14 -14.16
N LYS A 160 8.77 2.89 -13.70
CA LYS A 160 9.66 1.82 -14.23
C LYS A 160 10.21 0.87 -13.16
N ASN A 161 10.02 1.19 -11.87
CA ASN A 161 10.51 0.40 -10.75
C ASN A 161 9.39 0.05 -9.77
N ILE A 162 9.65 -0.90 -8.88
CA ILE A 162 8.67 -1.33 -7.88
C ILE A 162 8.98 -0.67 -6.53
N LEU A 163 7.99 -0.02 -5.94
CA LEU A 163 8.06 0.50 -4.58
C LEU A 163 7.20 -0.36 -3.64
N ARG A 164 7.86 -0.95 -2.64
CA ARG A 164 7.24 -1.61 -1.50
C ARG A 164 7.15 -0.64 -0.33
N VAL A 165 5.98 -0.55 0.26
CA VAL A 165 5.70 0.21 1.49
C VAL A 165 5.30 -0.79 2.56
N TYR A 166 5.77 -0.62 3.80
CA TYR A 166 5.45 -1.52 4.90
C TYR A 166 5.18 -0.77 6.21
N PRO A 167 4.41 -1.37 7.15
CA PRO A 167 4.13 -0.76 8.45
C PRO A 167 5.43 -0.56 9.24
N LYS A 168 5.51 0.52 10.02
CA LYS A 168 6.66 0.76 10.92
C LYS A 168 6.76 -0.27 12.04
N GLY A 169 7.99 -0.55 12.50
CA GLY A 169 8.27 -1.56 13.54
C GLY A 169 7.52 -1.33 14.87
N THR A 170 7.28 -0.07 15.23
CA THR A 170 6.52 0.30 16.45
C THR A 170 5.03 -0.08 16.42
N ARG A 171 4.50 -0.62 15.31
CA ARG A 171 3.13 -1.18 15.24
C ARG A 171 3.06 -2.62 15.77
N VAL A 172 3.53 -2.82 17.00
CA VAL A 172 3.59 -4.14 17.68
C VAL A 172 2.21 -4.82 17.78
N THR A 173 1.12 -4.05 17.86
CA THR A 173 -0.26 -4.54 17.83
C THR A 173 -0.79 -4.89 16.43
N SER A 174 0.08 -4.99 15.42
CA SER A 174 -0.27 -5.30 14.03
C SER A 174 -1.25 -4.32 13.37
N SER A 175 -1.39 -3.10 13.91
CA SER A 175 -2.18 -2.04 13.28
C SER A 175 -1.66 -1.68 11.88
N ASN A 176 -2.48 -1.01 11.07
CA ASN A 176 -2.16 -0.68 9.68
C ASN A 176 -2.19 0.84 9.42
N TYR A 177 -1.38 1.27 8.46
CA TYR A 177 -1.29 2.66 7.99
C TYR A 177 -2.31 2.95 6.87
N GLU A 178 -2.43 4.20 6.44
CA GLU A 178 -3.37 4.57 5.36
C GLU A 178 -2.75 4.35 3.97
N PRO A 179 -3.36 3.53 3.09
CA PRO A 179 -2.75 3.14 1.80
C PRO A 179 -2.62 4.29 0.80
N LEU A 180 -3.51 5.28 0.86
CA LEU A 180 -3.65 6.34 -0.14
C LEU A 180 -2.33 7.06 -0.45
N LYS A 181 -1.53 7.34 0.58
CA LYS A 181 -0.22 8.02 0.40
C LYS A 181 0.71 7.21 -0.50
N GLY A 182 0.67 5.88 -0.44
CA GLY A 182 1.40 5.01 -1.35
C GLY A 182 0.84 5.03 -2.77
N TRP A 183 -0.47 4.80 -2.90
CA TRP A 183 -1.14 4.73 -4.22
C TRP A 183 -1.07 6.06 -5.00
N MET A 184 -1.21 7.20 -4.32
CA MET A 184 -1.06 8.54 -4.91
C MET A 184 0.34 8.78 -5.49
N HIS A 185 1.38 8.12 -4.95
CA HIS A 185 2.75 8.19 -5.45
C HIS A 185 3.10 7.00 -6.36
N GLY A 186 2.08 6.23 -6.78
CA GLY A 186 2.21 5.10 -7.70
C GLY A 186 2.82 3.83 -7.10
N ALA A 187 2.95 3.74 -5.77
CA ALA A 187 3.50 2.56 -5.09
C ALA A 187 2.60 1.34 -5.29
N GLN A 188 3.19 0.24 -5.77
CA GLN A 188 2.47 -0.97 -6.17
C GLN A 188 2.33 -1.96 -5.02
N MET A 189 3.38 -2.13 -4.21
CA MET A 189 3.42 -3.12 -3.12
C MET A 189 3.18 -2.44 -1.76
N VAL A 190 1.97 -1.91 -1.56
CA VAL A 190 1.55 -1.33 -0.28
C VAL A 190 1.15 -2.48 0.67
N ALA A 191 2.10 -2.94 1.49
CA ALA A 191 1.94 -4.15 2.31
C ALA A 191 1.14 -3.89 3.59
N PHE A 192 0.28 -4.83 3.96
CA PHE A 192 -0.63 -4.79 5.12
C PHE A 192 -0.43 -5.99 6.06
N ASN A 193 -0.68 -5.76 7.34
CA ASN A 193 -0.90 -6.81 8.33
C ASN A 193 -2.32 -7.38 8.12
N MET A 194 -2.41 -8.56 7.50
CA MET A 194 -3.67 -9.17 7.07
C MET A 194 -4.46 -9.89 8.18
N GLN A 195 -3.83 -10.12 9.34
CA GLN A 195 -4.41 -10.79 10.50
C GLN A 195 -5.42 -9.94 11.30
N GLY A 196 -5.49 -8.64 11.02
CA GLY A 196 -6.36 -7.69 11.72
C GLY A 196 -7.55 -7.23 10.88
N TYR A 197 -8.40 -6.41 11.49
CA TYR A 197 -9.52 -5.72 10.84
C TYR A 197 -9.44 -4.21 11.12
N GLY A 198 -10.00 -3.40 10.22
CA GLY A 198 -10.06 -1.94 10.41
C GLY A 198 -10.11 -1.15 9.10
N LYS A 199 -10.25 0.18 9.22
CA LYS A 199 -10.43 1.12 8.08
C LYS A 199 -9.46 0.83 6.94
N SER A 200 -8.16 0.72 7.22
CA SER A 200 -7.15 0.60 6.16
C SER A 200 -7.19 -0.73 5.40
N LEU A 201 -7.46 -1.86 6.08
CA LEU A 201 -7.74 -3.13 5.39
C LEU A 201 -8.99 -3.00 4.52
N TRP A 202 -10.03 -2.34 5.03
CA TRP A 202 -11.27 -2.11 4.27
C TRP A 202 -11.06 -1.26 3.02
N LEU A 203 -10.16 -0.28 3.04
CA LEU A 203 -9.74 0.46 1.84
C LEU A 203 -8.95 -0.41 0.87
N MET A 204 -8.06 -1.27 1.38
CA MET A 204 -7.28 -2.22 0.57
C MET A 204 -8.21 -3.24 -0.11
N HIS A 205 -9.09 -3.91 0.63
CA HIS A 205 -10.12 -4.79 0.07
C HIS A 205 -11.04 -4.04 -0.91
N GLY A 206 -11.39 -2.79 -0.63
CA GLY A 206 -12.14 -1.93 -1.55
C GLY A 206 -11.42 -1.75 -2.89
N MET A 207 -10.17 -1.28 -2.86
CA MET A 207 -9.32 -1.09 -4.05
C MET A 207 -9.17 -2.38 -4.86
N PHE A 208 -8.83 -3.49 -4.19
CA PHE A 208 -8.56 -4.77 -4.86
C PHE A 208 -9.83 -5.57 -5.23
N ARG A 209 -11.04 -5.04 -5.02
CA ARG A 209 -12.26 -5.53 -5.70
C ARG A 209 -12.31 -5.15 -7.18
N SER A 210 -11.52 -4.15 -7.61
CA SER A 210 -11.35 -3.80 -9.02
C SER A 210 -10.82 -4.98 -9.83
N ASN A 211 -10.97 -4.95 -11.16
CA ASN A 211 -10.37 -5.94 -12.06
C ASN A 211 -10.68 -7.41 -11.68
N GLY A 212 -11.93 -7.68 -11.28
CA GLY A 212 -12.39 -9.02 -10.94
C GLY A 212 -11.79 -9.64 -9.67
N GLY A 213 -11.10 -8.87 -8.83
CA GLY A 213 -10.52 -9.40 -7.58
C GLY A 213 -9.19 -10.13 -7.74
N CYS A 214 -8.51 -10.04 -8.90
CA CYS A 214 -7.33 -10.86 -9.21
C CYS A 214 -6.03 -10.46 -8.45
N GLY A 215 -6.08 -9.46 -7.56
CA GLY A 215 -4.91 -8.94 -6.84
C GLY A 215 -4.05 -7.94 -7.62
N TYR A 216 -4.37 -7.65 -8.89
CA TYR A 216 -3.68 -6.65 -9.72
C TYR A 216 -4.66 -5.58 -10.21
N VAL A 217 -4.39 -4.32 -9.90
CA VAL A 217 -5.16 -3.17 -10.39
C VAL A 217 -4.24 -2.29 -11.24
N LYS A 218 -4.65 -1.96 -12.46
CA LYS A 218 -3.88 -1.10 -13.37
C LYS A 218 -3.84 0.32 -12.81
N LYS A 219 -2.64 0.90 -12.70
CA LYS A 219 -2.48 2.30 -12.27
C LYS A 219 -3.19 3.26 -13.25
N PRO A 220 -3.69 4.41 -12.77
CA PRO A 220 -4.14 5.49 -13.64
C PRO A 220 -3.02 5.95 -14.59
N GLU A 221 -3.40 6.41 -15.79
CA GLU A 221 -2.45 6.76 -16.86
C GLU A 221 -1.43 7.84 -16.44
N PHE A 222 -1.85 8.82 -15.64
CA PHE A 222 -1.00 9.88 -15.10
C PHE A 222 0.06 9.38 -14.09
N LEU A 223 -0.07 8.16 -13.57
CA LEU A 223 0.94 7.48 -12.73
C LEU A 223 1.81 6.46 -13.51
N MET A 224 1.66 6.40 -14.83
CA MET A 224 2.42 5.50 -15.72
C MET A 224 3.18 6.26 -16.81
N LYS A 225 2.55 7.25 -17.45
CA LYS A 225 3.18 8.04 -18.51
C LYS A 225 3.80 9.33 -17.99
N LYS A 226 4.83 9.79 -18.68
CA LYS A 226 5.36 11.15 -18.56
C LYS A 226 4.62 12.07 -19.52
N GLY A 227 4.44 13.32 -19.12
CA GLY A 227 3.96 14.38 -20.00
C GLY A 227 5.07 14.92 -20.92
N PRO A 228 4.79 16.01 -21.66
CA PRO A 228 5.82 16.80 -22.31
C PRO A 228 6.95 17.17 -21.36
N ASN A 229 8.17 17.38 -21.87
CA ASN A 229 9.32 17.82 -21.09
C ASN A 229 9.68 16.93 -19.86
N ASN A 230 9.37 15.63 -19.89
CA ASN A 230 9.54 14.69 -18.77
C ASN A 230 8.72 15.05 -17.50
N GLU A 231 7.66 15.85 -17.63
CA GLU A 231 6.73 16.12 -16.54
C GLU A 231 6.07 14.83 -16.02
N VAL A 232 5.76 14.80 -14.72
CA VAL A 232 5.08 13.69 -14.04
C VAL A 232 4.00 14.25 -13.14
N PHE A 233 3.01 13.43 -12.79
CA PHE A 233 1.98 13.81 -11.83
C PHE A 233 2.59 14.24 -10.49
N ASP A 234 2.20 15.43 -10.01
CA ASP A 234 2.51 15.92 -8.67
C ASP A 234 1.29 15.72 -7.76
N PRO A 235 1.35 14.81 -6.76
CA PRO A 235 0.24 14.55 -5.84
C PRO A 235 -0.13 15.74 -4.94
N LYS A 236 0.66 16.81 -4.90
CA LYS A 236 0.35 18.06 -4.18
C LYS A 236 -0.39 19.09 -5.02
N ARG A 237 -0.38 18.96 -6.35
CA ARG A 237 -0.99 19.94 -7.25
C ARG A 237 -2.51 19.84 -7.19
N THR A 238 -3.18 20.94 -6.89
CA THR A 238 -4.64 21.04 -7.04
C THR A 238 -5.02 20.84 -8.50
N LEU A 239 -5.86 19.84 -8.75
CA LEU A 239 -6.44 19.57 -10.07
C LEU A 239 -7.87 20.11 -10.16
N PRO A 240 -8.36 20.45 -11.37
CA PRO A 240 -9.77 20.73 -11.57
C PRO A 240 -10.63 19.49 -11.33
N VAL A 241 -11.93 19.69 -11.06
CA VAL A 241 -12.91 18.60 -10.98
C VAL A 241 -12.99 17.90 -12.34
N LYS A 242 -12.81 16.57 -12.34
CA LYS A 242 -12.84 15.72 -13.53
C LYS A 242 -14.22 15.12 -13.79
N THR A 243 -14.96 14.81 -12.73
CA THR A 243 -16.36 14.33 -12.78
C THR A 243 -17.03 14.59 -11.44
N THR A 244 -18.36 14.64 -11.43
CA THR A 244 -19.15 14.70 -10.20
C THR A 244 -19.93 13.40 -10.00
N LEU A 245 -19.64 12.69 -8.93
CA LEU A 245 -20.41 11.52 -8.51
C LEU A 245 -21.59 11.95 -7.64
N LYS A 246 -22.81 11.60 -8.07
CA LYS A 246 -24.01 11.63 -7.25
C LYS A 246 -24.33 10.23 -6.73
N VAL A 247 -24.62 10.15 -5.43
CA VAL A 247 -24.99 8.93 -4.72
C VAL A 247 -26.31 9.18 -4.01
N LYS A 248 -27.40 8.52 -4.45
CA LYS A 248 -28.66 8.49 -3.70
C LYS A 248 -28.77 7.21 -2.91
N VAL A 249 -29.03 7.31 -1.61
CA VAL A 249 -29.31 6.20 -0.69
C VAL A 249 -30.81 6.14 -0.48
N TYR A 250 -31.49 5.16 -1.09
CA TYR A 250 -32.95 5.05 -0.96
C TYR A 250 -33.32 4.41 0.37
N MET A 251 -32.89 3.18 0.58
CA MET A 251 -33.28 2.36 1.72
C MET A 251 -32.27 1.24 1.99
N GLY A 252 -32.38 0.61 3.16
CA GLY A 252 -31.72 -0.65 3.49
C GLY A 252 -32.72 -1.74 3.85
N ASP A 253 -32.33 -3.00 3.70
CA ASP A 253 -33.13 -4.18 4.05
C ASP A 253 -32.21 -5.36 4.39
N GLY A 254 -32.72 -6.32 5.16
CA GLY A 254 -32.12 -7.63 5.42
C GLY A 254 -31.62 -7.86 6.84
N TRP A 255 -31.54 -6.84 7.69
CA TRP A 255 -30.97 -6.98 9.04
C TRP A 255 -31.75 -7.98 9.91
N ARG A 256 -33.09 -7.93 9.91
CA ARG A 256 -33.96 -8.87 10.65
C ARG A 256 -33.83 -10.35 10.25
N LEU A 257 -33.15 -10.64 9.12
CA LEU A 257 -32.94 -12.00 8.61
C LEU A 257 -31.55 -12.54 8.98
N ASP A 258 -30.58 -11.65 9.21
CA ASP A 258 -29.19 -11.98 9.52
C ASP A 258 -28.86 -11.83 11.01
N PHE A 259 -29.64 -11.03 11.75
CA PHE A 259 -29.43 -10.70 13.16
C PHE A 259 -30.65 -11.04 14.02
N SER A 260 -30.43 -11.32 15.31
CA SER A 260 -31.51 -11.51 16.29
C SER A 260 -32.27 -10.19 16.55
N PRO A 261 -33.56 -10.25 16.96
CA PRO A 261 -34.32 -9.05 17.30
C PRO A 261 -33.64 -8.16 18.34
N THR A 262 -32.90 -8.75 19.28
CA THR A 262 -32.16 -8.04 20.34
C THR A 262 -30.67 -7.81 20.02
N HIS A 263 -30.29 -7.75 18.74
CA HIS A 263 -28.87 -7.64 18.36
C HIS A 263 -28.31 -6.23 18.49
N PHE A 264 -29.14 -5.24 18.18
CA PHE A 264 -28.82 -3.82 18.27
C PHE A 264 -29.43 -3.31 19.58
N ASP A 265 -30.76 -3.15 19.61
CA ASP A 265 -31.50 -2.75 20.80
C ASP A 265 -32.14 -3.91 21.53
N SER A 266 -32.22 -3.84 22.86
CA SER A 266 -32.83 -4.91 23.67
C SER A 266 -34.36 -4.91 23.66
N TYR A 267 -34.99 -3.77 23.37
CA TYR A 267 -36.44 -3.56 23.57
C TYR A 267 -37.17 -2.87 22.40
N SER A 268 -36.43 -2.39 21.40
CA SER A 268 -36.92 -1.69 20.21
C SER A 268 -36.32 -2.28 18.93
N PRO A 269 -36.85 -1.95 17.73
CA PRO A 269 -36.10 -2.01 16.49
C PRO A 269 -34.92 -1.01 16.46
N PRO A 270 -33.98 -1.15 15.51
CA PRO A 270 -32.77 -0.34 15.44
C PRO A 270 -32.93 1.06 14.81
N ASP A 271 -32.18 2.03 15.35
CA ASP A 271 -32.13 3.42 14.89
C ASP A 271 -31.09 3.65 13.79
N PHE A 272 -31.38 3.19 12.57
CA PHE A 272 -30.36 3.12 11.51
C PHE A 272 -30.08 4.44 10.75
N TYR A 273 -28.79 4.68 10.51
CA TYR A 273 -28.30 5.73 9.61
C TYR A 273 -27.06 5.31 8.80
N THR A 274 -26.91 5.92 7.62
CA THR A 274 -25.82 5.59 6.68
C THR A 274 -24.79 6.72 6.59
N LYS A 275 -23.52 6.39 6.87
CA LYS A 275 -22.35 7.27 6.63
C LYS A 275 -21.79 6.99 5.23
N VAL A 276 -21.70 8.01 4.38
CA VAL A 276 -21.18 7.95 3.01
C VAL A 276 -19.87 8.74 2.93
N TYR A 277 -18.79 8.08 2.55
CA TYR A 277 -17.45 8.64 2.49
C TYR A 277 -16.86 8.53 1.08
N ILE A 278 -16.19 9.60 0.64
CA ILE A 278 -15.18 9.52 -0.42
C ILE A 278 -13.81 9.49 0.25
N VAL A 279 -13.00 8.52 -0.16
CA VAL A 279 -11.63 8.30 0.32
C VAL A 279 -10.72 8.26 -0.90
N GLY A 280 -9.87 9.26 -1.09
CA GLY A 280 -9.06 9.45 -2.29
C GLY A 280 -7.93 10.44 -2.07
N VAL A 281 -7.60 11.24 -3.09
CA VAL A 281 -6.71 12.40 -2.92
C VAL A 281 -7.30 13.39 -1.90
N PRO A 282 -6.50 14.17 -1.15
CA PRO A 282 -7.00 15.07 -0.10
C PRO A 282 -8.10 16.04 -0.53
N ALA A 283 -8.08 16.51 -1.78
CA ALA A 283 -9.10 17.39 -2.35
C ALA A 283 -10.48 16.72 -2.54
N ASP A 284 -10.51 15.39 -2.67
CA ASP A 284 -11.74 14.61 -2.94
C ASP A 284 -12.34 14.02 -1.64
N VAL A 285 -11.60 14.06 -0.51
CA VAL A 285 -12.04 13.47 0.75
C VAL A 285 -13.30 14.16 1.26
N SER A 286 -14.36 13.37 1.43
CA SER A 286 -15.66 13.87 1.88
C SER A 286 -16.34 12.89 2.82
N LYS A 287 -17.09 13.42 3.79
CA LYS A 287 -17.92 12.64 4.72
C LYS A 287 -19.30 13.28 4.77
N LYS A 288 -20.32 12.49 4.46
CA LYS A 288 -21.73 12.84 4.60
C LYS A 288 -22.44 11.73 5.39
N ARG A 289 -23.60 12.01 5.96
CA ARG A 289 -24.48 11.02 6.58
C ARG A 289 -25.92 11.32 6.23
N THR A 290 -26.75 10.29 6.20
CA THR A 290 -28.20 10.43 6.23
C THR A 290 -28.67 10.91 7.60
N LYS A 291 -29.94 11.26 7.70
CA LYS A 291 -30.71 11.23 8.94
C LYS A 291 -30.72 9.83 9.55
N ILE A 292 -31.05 9.79 10.84
CA ILE A 292 -31.43 8.58 11.55
C ILE A 292 -32.89 8.29 11.21
N ILE A 293 -33.21 7.01 11.00
CA ILE A 293 -34.57 6.50 10.95
C ILE A 293 -34.74 5.66 12.21
N GLU A 294 -35.60 6.12 13.09
CA GLU A 294 -35.84 5.54 14.41
C GLU A 294 -36.80 4.34 14.30
N ASP A 295 -36.62 3.32 15.15
CA ASP A 295 -37.51 2.15 15.29
C ASP A 295 -37.82 1.37 13.97
N ASP A 296 -36.89 1.27 13.00
CA ASP A 296 -37.14 0.54 11.73
C ASP A 296 -36.01 -0.40 11.24
N TRP A 297 -36.35 -1.67 11.04
CA TRP A 297 -35.48 -2.68 10.42
C TRP A 297 -35.29 -2.52 8.90
N VAL A 298 -36.10 -1.69 8.24
CA VAL A 298 -36.12 -1.47 6.78
C VAL A 298 -36.05 0.06 6.47
N PRO A 299 -35.01 0.76 6.97
CA PRO A 299 -34.95 2.22 6.96
C PRO A 299 -34.98 2.79 5.54
N VAL A 300 -35.84 3.79 5.32
CA VAL A 300 -35.95 4.54 4.06
C VAL A 300 -35.45 5.97 4.27
N TRP A 301 -34.24 6.26 3.78
CA TRP A 301 -33.62 7.59 3.90
C TRP A 301 -33.96 8.54 2.73
N ASP A 302 -34.04 8.02 1.51
CA ASP A 302 -34.24 8.75 0.24
C ASP A 302 -33.32 9.98 0.00
N GLU A 303 -32.11 9.99 0.58
CA GLU A 303 -31.18 11.13 0.53
C GLU A 303 -30.16 11.04 -0.61
N GLU A 304 -29.93 12.15 -1.33
CA GLU A 304 -28.91 12.27 -2.39
C GLU A 304 -27.72 13.15 -1.98
N PHE A 305 -26.52 12.62 -2.22
CA PHE A 305 -25.24 13.25 -1.94
C PHE A 305 -24.45 13.49 -3.22
N THR A 306 -23.91 14.70 -3.37
CA THR A 306 -23.06 15.08 -4.53
C THR A 306 -21.60 15.22 -4.09
N PHE A 307 -20.68 14.67 -4.89
CA PHE A 307 -19.24 14.64 -4.66
C PHE A 307 -18.48 15.04 -5.94
N PRO A 308 -17.94 16.27 -6.04
CA PRO A 308 -16.99 16.61 -7.10
C PRO A 308 -15.67 15.86 -6.86
N LEU A 309 -15.12 15.24 -7.90
CA LEU A 309 -13.90 14.43 -7.83
C LEU A 309 -12.86 14.95 -8.82
N THR A 310 -11.67 15.26 -8.31
CA THR A 310 -10.50 15.67 -9.11
C THR A 310 -9.71 14.45 -9.63
N VAL A 311 -9.66 13.36 -8.85
CA VAL A 311 -8.95 12.12 -9.21
C VAL A 311 -9.83 10.88 -8.92
N PRO A 312 -10.93 10.69 -9.67
CA PRO A 312 -11.86 9.57 -9.47
C PRO A 312 -11.20 8.19 -9.61
N GLU A 313 -10.10 8.06 -10.34
CA GLU A 313 -9.38 6.78 -10.51
C GLU A 313 -8.62 6.31 -9.26
N LEU A 314 -8.44 7.18 -8.25
CA LEU A 314 -7.90 6.82 -6.94
C LEU A 314 -8.94 6.93 -5.82
N ALA A 315 -10.19 7.28 -6.16
CA ALA A 315 -11.26 7.46 -5.20
C ALA A 315 -11.97 6.13 -4.90
N LEU A 316 -12.24 5.90 -3.61
CA LEU A 316 -13.04 4.80 -3.08
C LEU A 316 -14.29 5.38 -2.42
N LEU A 317 -15.46 4.89 -2.81
CA LEU A 317 -16.72 5.11 -2.11
C LEU A 317 -16.82 4.10 -0.97
N ARG A 318 -16.75 4.56 0.28
CA ARG A 318 -16.98 3.74 1.47
C ARG A 318 -18.32 4.10 2.08
N ILE A 319 -19.13 3.09 2.36
CA ILE A 319 -20.46 3.22 2.96
C ILE A 319 -20.44 2.40 4.26
N GLU A 320 -20.95 2.97 5.35
CA GLU A 320 -20.99 2.35 6.67
C GLU A 320 -22.35 2.67 7.29
N VAL A 321 -23.18 1.64 7.48
CA VAL A 321 -24.44 1.74 8.24
C VAL A 321 -24.14 1.54 9.71
N ARG A 322 -24.79 2.35 10.53
CA ARG A 322 -24.78 2.21 11.99
C ARG A 322 -26.18 2.32 12.53
N GLU A 323 -26.39 1.69 13.67
CA GLU A 323 -27.46 2.06 14.58
C GLU A 323 -26.96 3.24 15.45
N TYR A 324 -27.87 3.98 16.10
CA TYR A 324 -27.57 5.17 16.88
C TYR A 324 -28.01 5.06 18.35
N ASP A 325 -27.06 4.67 19.20
CA ASP A 325 -27.25 4.71 20.64
C ASP A 325 -26.97 6.12 21.21
N MET A 326 -27.90 6.66 22.02
CA MET A 326 -27.73 7.94 22.71
C MET A 326 -26.73 7.92 23.87
N SER A 327 -26.50 6.75 24.48
CA SER A 327 -25.75 6.54 25.73
C SER A 327 -24.43 5.79 25.53
N GLU A 328 -24.37 4.87 24.56
CA GLU A 328 -23.15 4.14 24.22
C GLU A 328 -22.52 4.61 22.91
N LYS A 329 -22.03 3.68 22.08
CA LYS A 329 -21.26 3.96 20.87
C LYS A 329 -21.90 3.26 19.69
N ASP A 330 -22.59 4.04 18.85
CA ASP A 330 -23.21 3.68 17.57
C ASP A 330 -22.84 2.27 17.07
N ASP A 331 -23.77 1.31 17.13
CA ASP A 331 -23.41 -0.05 16.80
C ASP A 331 -23.25 -0.26 15.29
N PHE A 332 -22.61 -1.36 14.90
CA PHE A 332 -22.17 -1.56 13.53
C PHE A 332 -23.17 -2.39 12.71
N GLY A 333 -24.00 -1.72 11.89
CA GLY A 333 -24.96 -2.36 11.00
C GLY A 333 -24.35 -2.98 9.73
N GLY A 334 -23.16 -2.57 9.31
CA GLY A 334 -22.48 -3.14 8.15
C GLY A 334 -21.72 -2.10 7.31
N GLN A 335 -20.83 -2.55 6.43
CA GLN A 335 -20.10 -1.64 5.54
C GLN A 335 -19.84 -2.22 4.15
N THR A 336 -19.44 -1.36 3.22
CA THR A 336 -18.82 -1.77 1.97
C THR A 336 -17.81 -0.69 1.52
N CYS A 337 -16.87 -1.09 0.67
CA CYS A 337 -15.95 -0.17 0.01
C CYS A 337 -15.85 -0.56 -1.46
N LEU A 338 -16.00 0.43 -2.35
CA LEU A 338 -16.16 0.26 -3.79
C LEU A 338 -15.23 1.26 -4.52
N PRO A 339 -14.44 0.83 -5.52
CA PRO A 339 -13.69 1.74 -6.38
C PRO A 339 -14.64 2.62 -7.17
N VAL A 340 -14.46 3.94 -7.17
CA VAL A 340 -15.35 4.86 -7.89
C VAL A 340 -15.27 4.61 -9.40
N SER A 341 -14.09 4.31 -9.93
CA SER A 341 -13.85 3.95 -11.33
C SER A 341 -14.60 2.69 -11.82
N GLU A 342 -15.02 1.81 -10.90
CA GLU A 342 -15.74 0.56 -11.19
C GLU A 342 -17.25 0.66 -10.91
N LEU A 343 -17.75 1.82 -10.44
CA LEU A 343 -19.18 2.01 -10.17
C LEU A 343 -20.00 2.07 -11.46
N ARG A 344 -21.05 1.25 -11.53
CA ARG A 344 -22.00 1.25 -12.65
C ARG A 344 -23.19 2.15 -12.34
N SER A 345 -23.37 3.22 -13.13
CA SER A 345 -24.50 4.15 -13.02
C SER A 345 -25.88 3.47 -13.05
N GLY A 346 -26.89 4.18 -12.56
CA GLY A 346 -28.27 3.68 -12.39
C GLY A 346 -28.54 3.17 -10.98
N ILE A 347 -29.71 2.55 -10.79
CA ILE A 347 -30.13 1.96 -9.51
C ILE A 347 -29.46 0.59 -9.33
N ARG A 348 -28.90 0.34 -8.15
CA ARG A 348 -28.13 -0.86 -7.78
C ARG A 348 -28.47 -1.30 -6.36
N THR A 349 -28.55 -2.62 -6.16
CA THR A 349 -28.50 -3.22 -4.83
C THR A 349 -27.04 -3.43 -4.42
N VAL A 350 -26.64 -2.90 -3.27
CA VAL A 350 -25.27 -2.91 -2.77
C VAL A 350 -25.21 -3.77 -1.50
N PRO A 351 -24.56 -4.96 -1.53
CA PRO A 351 -24.47 -5.80 -0.34
C PRO A 351 -23.54 -5.19 0.70
N LEU A 352 -23.89 -5.39 1.97
CA LEU A 352 -23.04 -5.03 3.11
C LEU A 352 -22.27 -6.24 3.65
N PHE A 353 -21.25 -5.93 4.43
CA PHE A 353 -20.28 -6.86 4.99
C PHE A 353 -20.03 -6.50 6.45
N ASP A 354 -19.54 -7.48 7.22
CA ASP A 354 -19.29 -7.35 8.65
C ASP A 354 -18.00 -6.54 8.95
N LYS A 355 -17.45 -6.66 10.18
CA LYS A 355 -16.17 -6.04 10.56
C LYS A 355 -14.96 -6.76 9.92
N LYS A 356 -15.04 -8.09 9.71
CA LYS A 356 -13.95 -8.97 9.24
C LYS A 356 -13.76 -8.95 7.72
N GLY A 357 -14.81 -8.73 6.95
CA GLY A 357 -14.80 -8.88 5.49
C GLY A 357 -15.84 -9.86 4.96
N ASP A 358 -16.57 -10.53 5.85
CA ASP A 358 -17.56 -11.54 5.51
C ASP A 358 -18.86 -10.88 5.02
N LYS A 359 -19.43 -11.43 3.95
CA LYS A 359 -20.65 -10.89 3.34
C LYS A 359 -21.86 -11.21 4.22
N LEU A 360 -22.62 -10.19 4.60
CA LEU A 360 -23.93 -10.38 5.22
C LEU A 360 -24.87 -11.03 4.19
N LYS A 361 -25.62 -12.05 4.61
CA LYS A 361 -26.35 -12.94 3.69
C LYS A 361 -27.49 -12.20 3.00
N SER A 362 -28.23 -11.42 3.78
CA SER A 362 -29.45 -10.73 3.37
C SER A 362 -29.28 -9.21 3.28
N VAL A 363 -28.37 -8.63 4.08
CA VAL A 363 -28.23 -7.17 4.22
C VAL A 363 -27.72 -6.49 2.95
N LYS A 364 -28.50 -5.52 2.48
CA LYS A 364 -28.23 -4.75 1.26
C LYS A 364 -28.82 -3.33 1.34
N LEU A 365 -28.21 -2.41 0.61
CA LEU A 365 -28.72 -1.06 0.37
C LEU A 365 -29.26 -0.93 -1.06
N LEU A 366 -30.37 -0.22 -1.24
CA LEU A 366 -30.81 0.24 -2.56
C LEU A 366 -30.26 1.64 -2.80
N MET A 367 -29.46 1.80 -3.85
CA MET A 367 -28.74 3.04 -4.14
C MET A 367 -28.82 3.42 -5.62
N ARG A 368 -28.69 4.71 -5.95
CA ARG A 368 -28.42 5.17 -7.33
C ARG A 368 -27.05 5.83 -7.40
N PHE A 369 -26.27 5.45 -8.42
CA PHE A 369 -25.05 6.13 -8.81
C PHE A 369 -25.28 6.89 -10.11
N GLN A 370 -24.83 8.14 -10.19
CA GLN A 370 -24.86 8.93 -11.41
C GLN A 370 -23.57 9.74 -11.50
N PHE A 371 -22.85 9.62 -12.63
CA PHE A 371 -21.75 10.51 -12.97
C PHE A 371 -22.31 11.67 -13.80
N VAL A 372 -21.78 12.87 -13.53
CA VAL A 372 -22.08 14.14 -14.21
C VAL A 372 -20.75 14.78 -14.60
#